data_AF-A0A7K6KXP7-F1
#
_entry.id   AF-A0A7K6KXP7-F1
#
_cell.length_a   1.000
_cell.length_b   1.000
_cell.length_c   1.000
_cell.angle_alpha   90.00
_cell.angle_beta   90.00
_cell.angle_gamma   90.00
#
_symmetry.space_group_name_H-M   'P 1'
#
loop_
_entity.id
_entity.type
_entity.pdbx_description
1 polymer ?
#
loop_
_entity_poly.entity_id
_entity_poly.type
_entity_poly.pdbx_seq_one_letter_code
_entity_poly.pdbx_strand_id
1 'polypeptide(L)'
;ALGNGLRPQLWPEFRRRFRLSQIGEFYGATECNCSVANLDGKVGACGFNSRILPNVYPVRLVKVHEDTMELLRDSRGLCVPCGPGDVLVMDDLGYLYFRDRGGDTFRWRGENVSSTEVEAALSRVLGQADVAVYGVEIPGKSHGKSG
;
A
#
# COMPACT_ATOMS: atom_id res chain seq x y z
N ALA A 1 19.02 -0.40 6.86
CA ALA A 1 18.59 0.73 6.00
C ALA A 1 17.15 1.08 6.36
N LEU A 2 16.73 2.34 6.18
CA LEU A 2 15.35 2.78 6.38
C LEU A 2 14.85 3.39 5.06
N GLY A 3 13.65 3.01 4.61
CA GLY A 3 13.07 3.49 3.36
C GLY A 3 11.55 3.49 3.38
N ASN A 4 10.94 3.76 2.23
CA ASN A 4 9.50 3.78 2.05
C ASN A 4 9.16 3.21 0.67
N GLY A 5 8.40 2.12 0.63
CA GLY A 5 7.83 1.57 -0.59
C GLY A 5 8.77 0.70 -1.42
N LEU A 6 9.79 0.05 -0.82
CA LEU A 6 10.58 -0.92 -1.56
C LEU A 6 9.71 -2.15 -1.86
N ARG A 7 9.58 -2.52 -3.14
CA ARG A 7 8.79 -3.69 -3.54
C ARG A 7 9.26 -4.96 -2.80
N PRO A 8 8.36 -5.74 -2.19
CA PRO A 8 8.73 -6.89 -1.35
C PRO A 8 9.69 -7.88 -2.03
N GLN A 9 9.53 -8.08 -3.34
CA GLN A 9 10.33 -9.01 -4.15
C GLN A 9 11.79 -8.57 -4.29
N LEU A 10 12.08 -7.27 -4.18
CA LEU A 10 13.42 -6.70 -4.31
C LEU A 10 14.21 -6.74 -2.99
N TRP A 11 13.54 -6.90 -1.84
CA TRP A 11 14.19 -6.86 -0.52
C TRP A 11 15.34 -7.87 -0.38
N PRO A 12 15.20 -9.15 -0.75
CA PRO A 12 16.28 -10.12 -0.58
C PRO A 12 17.51 -9.77 -1.41
N GLU A 13 17.31 -9.35 -2.66
CA GLU A 13 18.40 -8.96 -3.54
C GLU A 13 19.10 -7.70 -3.04
N PHE A 14 18.33 -6.69 -2.62
CA PHE A 14 18.87 -5.45 -2.07
C PHE A 14 19.70 -5.70 -0.80
N ARG A 15 19.20 -6.51 0.13
CA ARG A 15 19.96 -6.89 1.34
C ARG A 15 21.26 -7.58 1.00
N ARG A 16 21.24 -8.54 0.07
CA ARG A 16 22.43 -9.28 -0.37
C ARG A 16 23.44 -8.36 -1.04
N ARG A 17 22.99 -7.49 -1.96
CA ARG A 17 23.85 -6.58 -2.72
C ARG A 17 24.58 -5.59 -1.82
N PHE A 18 23.88 -5.02 -0.84
CA PHE A 18 24.43 -3.99 0.05
C PHE A 18 24.85 -4.51 1.43
N ARG A 19 24.80 -5.83 1.65
CA ARG A 19 25.15 -6.50 2.92
C ARG A 19 24.41 -5.92 4.14
N LEU A 20 23.11 -5.70 3.98
CA LEU A 20 22.27 -5.11 5.02
C LEU A 20 21.71 -6.19 5.96
N SER A 21 21.99 -6.05 7.25
CA SER A 21 21.43 -6.89 8.31
C SER A 21 19.92 -6.70 8.47
N GLN A 22 19.40 -5.49 8.21
CA GLN A 22 17.98 -5.17 8.31
C GLN A 22 17.57 -4.05 7.34
N ILE A 23 16.33 -4.14 6.84
CA ILE A 23 15.61 -3.04 6.19
C ILE A 23 14.41 -2.73 7.08
N GLY A 24 14.26 -1.47 7.47
CA GLY A 24 13.04 -0.96 8.06
C GLY A 24 12.27 -0.14 7.03
N GLU A 25 10.94 -0.12 7.18
CA GLU A 25 10.08 0.76 6.40
C GLU A 25 9.24 1.66 7.27
N PHE A 26 8.91 2.83 6.73
CA PHE A 26 7.99 3.75 7.36
C PHE A 26 6.91 4.18 6.38
N TYR A 27 5.70 4.33 6.89
CA TYR A 27 4.59 4.96 6.21
C TYR A 27 4.17 6.21 6.98
N GLY A 28 4.15 7.33 6.28
CA GLY A 28 3.67 8.62 6.77
C GLY A 28 3.40 9.56 5.59
N ALA A 29 2.46 10.47 5.76
CA ALA A 29 2.16 11.54 4.82
C ALA A 29 2.24 12.89 5.55
N THR A 30 2.49 13.98 4.82
CA THR A 30 2.57 15.34 5.38
C THR A 30 1.26 15.76 6.05
N GLU A 31 0.15 15.23 5.57
CA GLU A 31 -1.20 15.45 6.07
C GLU A 31 -1.59 14.43 7.17
N CYS A 32 -0.75 13.41 7.41
CA CYS A 32 -1.08 12.37 8.39
C CYS A 32 -0.70 12.81 9.80
N ASN A 33 -1.64 12.62 10.73
CA ASN A 33 -1.43 12.88 12.15
C ASN A 33 -0.56 11.83 12.86
N CYS A 34 -0.24 10.72 12.18
CA CYS A 34 0.56 9.63 12.72
C CYS A 34 1.43 9.01 11.63
N SER A 35 2.52 8.39 12.06
CA SER A 35 3.39 7.61 11.19
C SER A 35 3.54 6.23 11.80
N VAL A 36 3.56 5.21 10.95
CA VAL A 36 3.81 3.83 11.36
C VAL A 36 5.12 3.37 10.76
N ALA A 37 5.84 2.51 11.47
CA ALA A 37 7.09 1.95 10.98
C ALA A 37 7.17 0.46 11.26
N ASN A 38 7.66 -0.29 10.28
CA ASN A 38 8.07 -1.67 10.41
C ASN A 38 9.57 -1.69 10.67
N LEU A 39 9.95 -1.73 11.94
CA LEU A 39 11.34 -1.81 12.38
C LEU A 39 11.82 -3.25 12.58
N ASP A 40 10.91 -4.23 12.54
CA ASP A 40 11.27 -5.66 12.62
C ASP A 40 11.87 -6.16 11.31
N GLY A 41 11.63 -5.44 10.21
CA GLY A 41 12.06 -5.82 8.86
C GLY A 41 11.21 -6.94 8.26
N LYS A 42 9.94 -7.00 8.65
CA LYS A 42 8.95 -7.89 8.02
C LYS A 42 8.78 -7.49 6.56
N VAL A 43 9.23 -8.34 5.64
CA VAL A 43 9.19 -8.05 4.20
C VAL A 43 7.78 -7.66 3.76
N GLY A 44 7.68 -6.50 3.10
CA GLY A 44 6.44 -5.96 2.53
C GLY A 44 5.52 -5.24 3.51
N ALA A 45 5.77 -5.27 4.81
CA ALA A 45 5.03 -4.45 5.77
C ALA A 45 5.61 -3.02 5.79
N CYS A 46 4.75 -2.02 5.75
CA CYS A 46 5.14 -0.60 5.83
C CYS A 46 4.97 -0.03 7.26
N GLY A 47 4.38 -0.79 8.17
CA GLY A 47 4.13 -0.38 9.54
C GLY A 47 3.84 -1.54 10.48
N PHE A 48 3.85 -1.28 11.78
CA PHE A 48 3.40 -2.21 12.81
C PHE A 48 2.57 -1.48 13.86
N ASN A 49 1.48 -2.10 14.29
CA ASN A 49 0.67 -1.65 15.41
C ASN A 49 0.35 -2.84 16.33
N SER A 50 0.75 -2.73 17.61
CA SER A 50 0.68 -3.85 18.55
C SER A 50 -0.77 -4.27 18.81
N ARG A 51 -1.07 -5.54 18.54
CA ARG A 51 -2.34 -6.17 18.92
C ARG A 51 -2.44 -6.47 20.42
N ILE A 52 -1.30 -6.66 21.08
CA ILE A 52 -1.20 -7.01 22.51
C ILE A 52 -1.28 -5.75 23.38
N LEU A 53 -0.66 -4.65 22.93
CA LEU A 53 -0.62 -3.37 23.62
C LEU A 53 -1.19 -2.25 22.73
N PRO A 54 -2.48 -2.32 22.33
CA PRO A 54 -3.06 -1.40 21.35
C PRO A 54 -3.11 0.06 21.82
N ASN A 55 -3.00 0.30 23.13
CA ASN A 55 -3.05 1.64 23.71
C ASN A 55 -1.68 2.33 23.77
N VAL A 56 -0.58 1.63 23.50
CA VAL A 56 0.76 2.23 23.48
C VAL A 56 0.92 3.17 22.28
N TYR A 57 0.29 2.83 21.17
CA TYR A 57 0.21 3.69 19.99
C TYR A 57 -1.17 3.51 19.33
N PRO A 58 -2.22 4.21 19.82
CA PRO A 58 -3.60 3.95 19.46
C PRO A 58 -3.96 4.50 18.07
N VAL A 59 -3.38 3.90 17.03
CA VAL A 59 -3.70 4.18 15.62
C VAL A 59 -4.78 3.20 15.15
N ARG A 60 -5.75 3.70 14.39
CA ARG A 60 -6.76 2.86 13.73
C ARG A 60 -6.94 3.28 12.28
N LEU A 61 -7.17 2.30 11.43
CA LEU A 61 -7.53 2.50 10.03
C LEU A 61 -9.05 2.59 9.91
N VAL A 62 -9.52 3.63 9.25
CA VAL A 62 -10.94 3.90 9.04
C VAL A 62 -11.19 4.17 7.57
N LYS A 63 -12.37 3.80 7.10
CA LYS A 63 -12.78 3.96 5.71
C LYS A 63 -13.10 5.43 5.40
N VAL A 64 -12.82 5.83 4.18
CA VAL A 64 -13.19 7.12 3.60
C VAL A 64 -13.98 6.90 2.33
N HIS A 65 -14.83 7.87 1.97
CA HIS A 65 -15.40 7.96 0.64
C HIS A 65 -14.27 8.21 -0.37
N GLU A 66 -14.18 7.39 -1.41
CA GLU A 66 -13.10 7.47 -2.40
C GLU A 66 -13.11 8.80 -3.16
N ASP A 67 -14.30 9.32 -3.50
CA ASP A 67 -14.43 10.55 -4.27
C ASP A 67 -14.21 11.84 -3.44
N THR A 68 -14.68 11.85 -2.19
CA THR A 68 -14.68 13.07 -1.36
C THR A 68 -13.59 13.07 -0.29
N MET A 69 -12.97 11.93 -0.04
CA MET A 69 -12.03 11.68 1.06
C MET A 69 -12.64 11.91 2.46
N GLU A 70 -13.97 12.02 2.57
CA GLU A 70 -14.65 12.17 3.86
C GLU A 70 -14.76 10.85 4.62
N LEU A 71 -14.71 10.91 5.95
CA LEU A 71 -14.81 9.72 6.81
C LEU A 71 -16.18 9.04 6.68
N LEU A 72 -16.17 7.74 6.36
CA LEU A 72 -17.36 6.90 6.42
C LEU A 72 -17.77 6.66 7.89
N ARG A 73 -19.05 6.86 8.19
CA ARG A 73 -19.61 6.69 9.55
C ARG A 73 -20.78 5.70 9.54
N ASP A 74 -20.90 4.93 10.62
CA ASP A 74 -22.03 4.03 10.85
C ASP A 74 -23.29 4.78 11.30
N SER A 75 -24.40 4.06 11.49
CA SER A 75 -25.68 4.64 11.94
C SER A 75 -25.63 5.27 13.33
N ARG A 76 -24.56 5.05 14.10
CA ARG A 76 -24.31 5.63 15.42
C ARG A 76 -23.36 6.84 15.33
N GLY A 77 -22.90 7.21 14.13
CA GLY A 77 -21.97 8.31 13.89
C GLY A 77 -20.49 7.96 14.11
N LEU A 78 -20.16 6.69 14.36
CA LEU A 78 -18.77 6.24 14.58
C LEU A 78 -18.08 5.92 13.25
N CYS A 79 -16.78 6.21 13.14
CA CYS A 79 -16.02 5.88 11.92
C CYS A 79 -16.00 4.37 11.66
N VAL A 80 -16.22 3.98 10.41
CA VAL A 80 -16.20 2.57 9.99
C VAL A 80 -14.74 2.10 9.86
N PRO A 81 -14.33 0.99 10.50
CA PRO A 81 -12.95 0.50 10.40
C PRO A 81 -12.66 -0.14 9.04
N CYS A 82 -11.40 -0.10 8.61
CA CYS A 82 -10.94 -0.90 7.47
C CYS A 82 -10.97 -2.40 7.80
N GLY A 83 -11.24 -3.22 6.79
CA GLY A 83 -11.25 -4.68 6.85
C GLY A 83 -10.45 -5.31 5.70
N PRO A 84 -10.42 -6.65 5.64
CA PRO A 84 -9.76 -7.37 4.55
C PRO A 84 -10.29 -6.93 3.18
N GLY A 85 -9.40 -6.52 2.28
CA GLY A 85 -9.72 -6.05 0.92
C GLY A 85 -9.67 -4.53 0.74
N ASP A 86 -9.52 -3.75 1.82
CA ASP A 86 -9.28 -2.31 1.72
C ASP A 86 -7.81 -1.99 1.35
N VAL A 87 -7.54 -0.75 0.94
CA VAL A 87 -6.25 -0.31 0.40
C VAL A 87 -5.08 -0.42 1.39
N LEU A 88 -5.35 -0.13 2.68
CA LEU A 88 -4.41 -0.41 3.76
C LEU A 88 -4.99 -1.52 4.61
N VAL A 89 -4.28 -2.64 4.72
CA VAL A 89 -4.69 -3.79 5.54
C VAL A 89 -3.73 -4.01 6.68
N MET A 90 -4.28 -4.44 7.82
CA MET A 90 -3.51 -4.94 8.96
C MET A 90 -3.73 -6.44 9.04
N ASP A 91 -2.65 -7.22 9.18
CA ASP A 91 -2.77 -8.66 9.45
C ASP A 91 -3.08 -8.95 10.94
N ASP A 92 -3.31 -10.23 11.25
CA ASP A 92 -3.62 -10.67 12.62
C ASP A 92 -2.47 -10.44 13.61
N LEU A 93 -1.25 -10.25 13.12
CA LEU A 93 -0.07 -9.96 13.93
C LEU A 93 0.12 -8.46 14.19
N GLY A 94 -0.59 -7.59 13.46
CA GLY A 94 -0.49 -6.14 13.56
C GLY A 94 0.44 -5.49 12.53
N TYR A 95 0.95 -6.24 11.55
CA TYR A 95 1.72 -5.65 10.45
C TYR A 95 0.79 -4.99 9.45
N LEU A 96 1.15 -3.78 9.04
CA LEU A 96 0.42 -2.95 8.10
C LEU A 96 1.00 -3.11 6.71
N TYR A 97 0.13 -3.32 5.73
CA TYR A 97 0.49 -3.53 4.33
C TYR A 97 -0.26 -2.53 3.45
N PHE A 98 0.50 -1.87 2.58
CA PHE A 98 -0.03 -0.97 1.57
C PHE A 98 -0.30 -1.77 0.29
N ARG A 99 -1.56 -1.85 -0.15
CA ARG A 99 -1.97 -2.63 -1.33
C ARG A 99 -1.83 -1.85 -2.63
N ASP A 100 -2.29 -0.60 -2.67
CA ASP A 100 -2.16 0.27 -3.86
C ASP A 100 -2.43 1.75 -3.53
N ARG A 101 -2.02 2.72 -4.36
CA ARG A 101 -2.57 4.09 -4.25
C ARG A 101 -3.77 4.19 -5.18
N GLY A 102 -4.80 4.95 -4.82
CA GLY A 102 -5.98 5.15 -5.69
C GLY A 102 -5.59 5.61 -7.10
N GLY A 103 -4.55 6.45 -7.23
CA GLY A 103 -4.03 6.92 -8.52
C GLY A 103 -3.12 5.94 -9.28
N ASP A 104 -2.74 4.81 -8.66
CA ASP A 104 -1.91 3.76 -9.26
C ASP A 104 -2.79 2.64 -9.85
N THR A 105 -4.12 2.75 -9.78
CA THR A 105 -5.08 1.86 -10.42
C THR A 105 -5.69 2.52 -11.65
N PHE A 106 -5.75 1.82 -12.79
CA PHE A 106 -6.46 2.29 -13.98
C PHE A 106 -7.63 1.37 -14.33
N ARG A 107 -8.71 1.94 -14.87
CA ARG A 107 -9.88 1.16 -15.29
C ARG A 107 -9.73 0.70 -16.74
N TRP A 108 -9.84 -0.60 -16.98
CA TRP A 108 -9.81 -1.20 -18.31
C TRP A 108 -11.00 -2.14 -18.51
N ARG A 109 -11.82 -1.88 -19.54
CA ARG A 109 -13.02 -2.69 -19.86
C ARG A 109 -13.99 -2.89 -18.68
N GLY A 110 -14.06 -1.93 -17.76
CA GLY A 110 -14.91 -1.99 -16.57
C GLY A 110 -14.24 -2.60 -15.34
N GLU A 111 -13.05 -3.18 -15.48
CA GLU A 111 -12.27 -3.77 -14.39
C GLU A 111 -11.26 -2.77 -13.83
N ASN A 112 -11.00 -2.83 -12.53
CA ASN A 112 -9.91 -2.10 -11.90
C ASN A 112 -8.60 -2.90 -12.07
N VAL A 113 -7.56 -2.25 -12.60
CA VAL A 113 -6.25 -2.87 -12.83
C VAL A 113 -5.21 -2.20 -11.94
N SER A 114 -4.60 -2.97 -11.04
CA SER A 114 -3.50 -2.51 -10.18
C SER A 114 -2.22 -2.41 -11.00
N SER A 115 -1.62 -1.21 -11.09
CA SER A 115 -0.30 -1.04 -11.74
C SER A 115 0.75 -1.89 -11.04
N THR A 116 0.72 -1.99 -9.71
CA THR A 116 1.67 -2.76 -8.90
C THR A 116 1.67 -4.25 -9.28
N GLU A 117 0.50 -4.85 -9.49
CA GLU A 117 0.40 -6.25 -9.90
C GLU A 117 0.97 -6.47 -11.31
N VAL A 118 0.65 -5.57 -12.24
CA VAL A 118 1.15 -5.62 -13.62
C VAL A 118 2.67 -5.43 -13.65
N GLU A 119 3.20 -4.47 -12.89
CA GLU A 119 4.65 -4.23 -12.74
C GLU A 119 5.37 -5.46 -12.19
N ALA A 120 4.82 -6.11 -11.17
CA ALA A 120 5.40 -7.33 -10.59
C ALA A 120 5.45 -8.47 -11.60
N ALA A 121 4.38 -8.65 -12.39
CA ALA A 121 4.34 -9.65 -13.46
C ALA A 121 5.37 -9.33 -14.56
N LEU A 122 5.43 -8.08 -15.02
CA LEU A 122 6.34 -7.62 -16.07
C LEU A 122 7.80 -7.66 -15.64
N SER A 123 8.14 -7.24 -14.41
CA SER A 123 9.50 -7.31 -13.88
C SER A 123 10.05 -8.74 -13.96
N ARG A 124 9.23 -9.73 -13.59
CA ARG A 124 9.59 -11.15 -13.68
C ARG A 124 9.76 -11.64 -15.13
N VAL A 125 8.83 -11.29 -16.02
CA VAL A 125 8.86 -11.75 -17.42
C VAL A 125 10.01 -11.10 -18.20
N LEU A 126 10.28 -9.82 -17.96
CA LEU A 126 11.29 -9.05 -18.66
C LEU A 126 12.69 -9.18 -18.04
N GLY A 127 12.81 -9.77 -16.85
CA GLY A 127 14.07 -9.83 -16.10
C GLY A 127 14.61 -8.44 -15.74
N GLN A 128 13.72 -7.45 -15.59
CA GLN A 128 14.08 -6.08 -15.30
C GLN A 128 13.99 -5.81 -13.80
N ALA A 129 15.01 -5.14 -13.27
CA ALA A 129 15.09 -4.80 -11.84
C ALA A 129 14.04 -3.77 -11.42
N ASP A 130 13.59 -2.92 -12.35
CA ASP A 130 12.55 -1.94 -12.10
C ASP A 130 11.62 -1.83 -13.31
N VAL A 131 10.32 -1.72 -13.04
CA VAL A 131 9.27 -1.58 -14.05
C VAL A 131 8.24 -0.62 -13.50
N ALA A 132 7.87 0.36 -14.33
CA ALA A 132 6.78 1.28 -14.08
C ALA A 132 5.64 1.03 -15.07
N VAL A 133 4.40 0.99 -14.59
CA VAL A 133 3.19 0.86 -15.40
C VAL A 133 2.26 2.02 -15.09
N TYR A 134 1.72 2.64 -16.12
CA TYR A 134 0.73 3.71 -15.99
C TYR A 134 -0.37 3.54 -17.02
N GLY A 135 -1.59 3.96 -16.66
CA GLY A 135 -2.72 3.99 -17.57
C GLY A 135 -2.54 5.08 -18.63
N VAL A 136 -2.87 4.77 -19.88
CA VAL A 136 -2.94 5.76 -20.97
C VAL A 136 -4.33 5.74 -21.59
N GLU A 137 -4.78 6.92 -22.03
CA GLU A 137 -6.03 7.04 -22.78
C GLU A 137 -5.84 6.46 -24.20
N ILE A 138 -6.76 5.60 -24.65
CA ILE A 138 -6.68 4.98 -25.97
C ILE A 138 -7.57 5.76 -26.95
N PRO A 139 -7.00 6.32 -28.04
CA PRO A 139 -7.78 7.06 -29.03
C PRO A 139 -8.96 6.23 -29.57
N GLY A 140 -10.16 6.81 -29.53
CA GLY A 140 -11.38 6.18 -30.02
C GLY A 140 -12.03 5.16 -29.08
N LYS A 141 -11.58 5.03 -27.82
CA LYS A 141 -12.23 4.19 -26.80
C LYS A 141 -12.47 4.97 -25.51
N SER A 142 -13.73 5.09 -25.10
CA SER A 142 -14.20 5.89 -23.95
C SER A 142 -13.92 5.29 -22.56
N HIS A 143 -13.06 4.29 -22.42
CA HIS A 143 -12.94 3.47 -21.20
C HIS A 143 -11.48 3.26 -20.75
N GLY A 144 -10.75 4.36 -20.57
CA GLY A 144 -9.49 4.39 -19.85
C GLY A 144 -9.31 5.76 -19.23
N LYS A 145 -9.94 5.99 -18.07
CA LYS A 145 -9.62 7.15 -17.23
C LYS A 145 -8.73 6.65 -16.09
N SER A 146 -7.58 7.29 -15.91
CA SER A 146 -6.86 7.31 -14.63
C SER A 146 -7.71 8.12 -13.65
N GLY A 147 -8.15 7.48 -12.56
CA GLY A 147 -8.73 8.17 -11.41
C GLY A 147 -7.61 8.67 -10.51
#